data_AF-A0A0Q7TZU1-F1
#
_entry.id   AF-A0A0Q7TZU1-F1
#
_cell.length_a   1.000
_cell.length_b   1.000
_cell.length_c   1.000
_cell.angle_alpha   90.00
_cell.angle_beta   90.00
_cell.angle_gamma   90.00
#
_symmetry.space_group_name_H-M   'P 1'
#
loop_
_entity.id
_entity.type
_entity.pdbx_description
1 polymer ?
#
loop_
_entity_poly.entity_id
_entity_poly.type
_entity_poly.pdbx_seq_one_letter_code
_entity_poly.pdbx_strand_id
1 'polypeptide(L)'
;MTVTIHRLSVLCACLFLTACKPAVEIRKAETAPAPSTAPAATPPAPVTFSHDPALDSFGFYLPDKAVQSGDLKLTSLNIGQAGDFADWEAGKRSATYAPIFMSFDDVASPTVENELGQIVHTVSVRVMPTAYRVDDRELSFHGVDPRLGQVTFTGAFDLEALKAAKAAGPGEPKPVMKGDLLVGDRQFRNIGFLYFGGD
;
A
#
# COMPACT_ATOMS: atom_id res chain seq x y z
N MET A 1 23.27 60.36 -23.37
CA MET A 1 22.57 61.45 -24.09
C MET A 1 22.41 60.93 -25.51
N THR A 2 21.24 60.68 -26.08
CA THR A 2 20.00 61.49 -26.09
C THR A 2 18.84 60.56 -26.50
N VAL A 3 17.67 60.76 -25.89
CA VAL A 3 16.40 60.08 -26.22
C VAL A 3 15.76 60.76 -27.43
N THR A 4 15.19 60.01 -28.38
CA THR A 4 14.11 60.54 -29.23
C THR A 4 13.14 59.44 -29.65
N ILE A 5 11.92 59.53 -29.11
CA ILE A 5 10.69 58.81 -29.46
C ILE A 5 10.05 59.51 -30.66
N HIS A 6 9.47 58.82 -31.65
CA HIS A 6 8.34 59.33 -32.48
C HIS A 6 7.44 58.19 -33.04
N ARG A 7 6.23 58.13 -32.47
CA ARG A 7 4.86 57.87 -32.99
C ARG A 7 4.56 56.92 -34.19
N LEU A 8 3.68 55.95 -33.89
CA LEU A 8 2.44 55.50 -34.57
C LEU A 8 2.16 55.89 -36.04
N SER A 9 1.87 54.90 -36.90
CA SER A 9 0.50 54.55 -37.37
C SER A 9 0.48 53.62 -38.60
N VAL A 10 -0.19 52.47 -38.42
CA VAL A 10 -0.98 51.60 -39.31
C VAL A 10 -1.05 51.93 -40.82
N LEU A 11 -0.79 50.94 -41.68
CA LEU A 11 -1.63 50.67 -42.85
C LEU A 11 -1.61 49.20 -43.28
N CYS A 12 -2.80 48.70 -43.60
CA CYS A 12 -3.18 47.38 -44.04
C CYS A 12 -2.97 47.22 -45.56
N ALA A 13 -2.49 46.07 -46.04
CA ALA A 13 -2.75 45.59 -47.39
C ALA A 13 -2.41 44.09 -47.53
N CYS A 14 -3.44 43.27 -47.77
CA CYS A 14 -3.36 41.84 -48.02
C CYS A 14 -2.67 41.54 -49.37
N LEU A 15 -1.62 40.70 -49.33
CA LEU A 15 -0.96 40.14 -50.50
C LEU A 15 -1.69 38.86 -50.96
N PHE A 16 -2.46 39.03 -52.02
CA PHE A 16 -2.38 38.29 -53.29
C PHE A 16 -1.61 36.95 -53.41
N LEU A 17 -2.32 36.02 -54.08
CA LEU A 17 -1.90 35.18 -55.21
C LEU A 17 -1.51 33.70 -55.00
N THR A 18 -2.26 32.91 -55.77
CA THR A 18 -1.81 31.84 -56.68
C THR A 18 -1.51 30.46 -56.13
N ALA A 19 -2.43 29.57 -56.51
CA ALA A 19 -2.23 28.16 -56.78
C ALA A 19 -0.94 27.88 -57.59
N CYS A 20 -0.12 27.00 -57.04
CA CYS A 20 0.74 26.08 -57.77
C CYS A 20 1.02 24.88 -56.86
N LYS A 21 0.58 23.69 -57.29
CA LYS A 21 0.99 22.43 -56.68
C LYS A 21 2.50 22.23 -56.87
N PRO A 22 3.17 21.62 -55.89
CA PRO A 22 4.19 20.65 -56.25
C PRO A 22 4.02 19.29 -55.54
N ALA A 23 4.37 18.26 -56.32
CA ALA A 23 4.90 16.95 -55.97
C ALA A 23 4.48 16.31 -54.63
N VAL A 24 3.69 15.24 -54.73
CA VAL A 24 3.53 14.23 -53.69
C VAL A 24 4.87 13.48 -53.57
N GLU A 25 5.61 13.80 -52.52
CA GLU A 25 6.71 13.00 -52.02
C GLU A 25 6.12 11.75 -51.36
N ILE A 26 6.35 10.57 -51.96
CA ILE A 26 5.96 9.30 -51.34
C ILE A 26 6.90 9.07 -50.16
N ARG A 27 6.47 9.49 -48.96
CA ARG A 27 7.10 9.06 -47.70
C ARG A 27 6.94 7.56 -47.59
N LYS A 28 8.08 6.87 -47.54
CA LYS A 28 8.22 5.47 -47.13
C LYS A 28 7.43 5.27 -45.84
N ALA A 29 6.41 4.41 -45.88
CA ALA A 29 5.61 4.08 -44.71
C ALA A 29 6.53 3.55 -43.61
N GLU A 30 6.60 4.28 -42.50
CA GLU A 30 7.18 3.80 -41.27
C GLU A 30 6.26 2.71 -40.73
N THR A 31 6.78 1.49 -40.66
CA THR A 31 6.06 0.31 -40.19
C THR A 31 5.54 0.57 -38.77
N ALA A 32 4.22 0.59 -38.60
CA ALA A 32 3.59 0.64 -37.29
C ALA A 32 4.11 -0.54 -36.43
N PRO A 33 4.39 -0.32 -35.13
CA PRO A 33 4.77 -1.41 -34.24
C PRO A 33 3.66 -2.46 -34.24
N ALA A 34 4.04 -3.74 -34.38
CA ALA A 34 3.10 -4.83 -34.31
C ALA A 34 2.35 -4.80 -32.96
N PRO A 35 1.02 -5.07 -32.95
CA PRO A 35 0.28 -5.15 -31.70
C PRO A 35 0.90 -6.24 -30.80
N SER A 36 1.26 -5.86 -29.59
CA SER A 36 1.79 -6.77 -28.58
C SER A 36 0.77 -7.87 -28.29
N THR A 37 1.16 -9.12 -28.51
CA THR A 37 0.41 -10.33 -28.12
C THR A 37 0.61 -10.69 -26.65
N ALA A 38 1.10 -9.77 -25.82
CA ALA A 38 1.11 -9.96 -24.38
C ALA A 38 -0.34 -10.08 -23.90
N PRO A 39 -0.68 -11.12 -23.11
CA PRO A 39 -2.00 -11.21 -22.50
C PRO A 39 -2.30 -9.90 -21.77
N ALA A 40 -3.43 -9.27 -22.08
CA ALA A 40 -3.92 -8.17 -21.27
C ALA A 40 -4.03 -8.69 -19.83
N ALA A 41 -3.35 -8.01 -18.90
CA ALA A 41 -3.47 -8.34 -17.49
C ALA A 41 -4.96 -8.37 -17.13
N THR A 42 -5.42 -9.50 -16.60
CA THR A 42 -6.79 -9.60 -16.07
C THR A 42 -7.02 -8.40 -15.15
N PRO A 43 -8.11 -7.63 -15.34
CA PRO A 43 -8.44 -6.56 -14.41
C PRO A 43 -8.43 -7.13 -12.99
N PRO A 44 -7.75 -6.49 -12.02
CA PRO A 44 -7.80 -6.97 -10.65
C PRO A 44 -9.27 -7.10 -10.24
N ALA A 45 -9.62 -8.23 -9.62
CA ALA A 45 -10.96 -8.46 -9.10
C ALA A 45 -11.37 -7.24 -8.25
N PRO A 46 -12.66 -6.83 -8.26
CA PRO A 46 -13.12 -5.71 -7.45
C PRO A 46 -12.63 -5.88 -6.02
N VAL A 47 -11.82 -4.93 -5.59
CA VAL A 47 -11.16 -4.92 -4.29
C VAL A 47 -12.24 -4.70 -3.22
N THR A 48 -12.67 -5.79 -2.61
CA THR A 48 -13.68 -5.81 -1.56
C THR A 48 -13.02 -5.82 -0.19
N PHE A 49 -13.62 -5.09 0.75
CA PHE A 49 -13.37 -5.26 2.18
C PHE A 49 -14.35 -6.32 2.67
N SER A 50 -13.85 -7.36 3.31
CA SER A 50 -14.70 -8.41 3.88
C SER A 50 -14.03 -9.10 5.05
N HIS A 51 -14.80 -9.38 6.10
CA HIS A 51 -14.39 -10.21 7.22
C HIS A 51 -15.45 -11.27 7.55
N ASP A 52 -15.00 -12.38 8.14
CA ASP A 52 -15.87 -13.31 8.85
C ASP A 52 -16.10 -12.81 10.28
N PRO A 53 -17.32 -12.37 10.66
CA PRO A 53 -17.60 -11.88 12.01
C PRO A 53 -17.55 -12.99 13.08
N ALA A 54 -17.54 -14.27 12.68
CA ALA A 54 -17.38 -15.39 13.61
C ALA A 54 -15.91 -15.68 13.93
N LEU A 55 -14.97 -15.14 13.15
CA LEU A 55 -13.54 -15.29 13.40
C LEU A 55 -13.07 -14.27 14.43
N ASP A 56 -12.67 -14.76 15.59
CA ASP A 56 -12.09 -13.93 16.64
C ASP A 56 -10.58 -13.66 16.37
N SER A 57 -10.30 -12.78 15.40
CA SER A 57 -8.95 -12.41 14.96
C SER A 57 -8.37 -11.16 15.63
N PHE A 58 -9.06 -10.55 16.60
CA PHE A 58 -8.59 -9.34 17.27
C PHE A 58 -7.21 -9.55 17.91
N GLY A 59 -6.31 -8.57 17.74
CA GLY A 59 -5.04 -8.48 18.46
C GLY A 59 -3.87 -7.91 17.68
N PHE A 60 -2.71 -7.91 18.32
CA PHE A 60 -1.41 -7.53 17.75
C PHE A 60 -0.63 -8.77 17.32
N TYR A 61 -0.16 -8.76 16.07
CA TYR A 61 0.57 -9.86 15.45
C TYR A 61 1.99 -9.38 15.10
N LEU A 62 3.00 -9.92 15.78
CA LEU A 62 4.39 -9.52 15.63
C LEU A 62 5.13 -10.46 14.67
N PRO A 63 5.91 -9.97 13.70
CA PRO A 63 6.63 -10.84 12.77
C PRO A 63 7.73 -11.64 13.51
N ASP A 64 7.86 -12.92 13.19
CA ASP A 64 8.83 -13.85 13.79
C ASP A 64 10.27 -13.64 13.29
N LYS A 65 10.43 -12.86 12.22
CA LYS A 65 11.70 -12.45 11.64
C LYS A 65 11.64 -10.99 11.21
N ALA A 66 12.80 -10.36 11.08
CA ALA A 66 12.88 -8.98 10.63
C ALA A 66 12.35 -8.82 9.20
N VAL A 67 11.34 -7.96 9.04
CA VAL A 67 10.85 -7.47 7.76
C VAL A 67 11.18 -5.98 7.71
N GLN A 68 12.01 -5.58 6.74
CA GLN A 68 12.48 -4.21 6.65
C GLN A 68 12.70 -3.81 5.19
N SER A 69 12.29 -2.58 4.82
CA SER A 69 12.56 -1.97 3.53
C SER A 69 13.13 -0.56 3.74
N GLY A 70 14.37 -0.33 3.31
CA GLY A 70 15.12 0.86 3.72
C GLY A 70 15.22 0.94 5.25
N ASP A 71 14.87 2.11 5.80
CA ASP A 71 14.84 2.34 7.25
C ASP A 71 13.51 1.93 7.92
N LEU A 72 12.51 1.49 7.14
CA LEU A 72 11.20 1.12 7.68
C LEU A 72 11.13 -0.36 8.00
N LYS A 73 10.99 -0.69 9.28
CA LYS A 73 10.91 -2.05 9.82
C LYS A 73 9.49 -2.36 10.29
N LEU A 74 8.89 -3.45 9.82
CA LEU A 74 7.58 -3.91 10.28
C LEU A 74 7.65 -4.26 11.76
N THR A 75 6.73 -3.71 12.55
CA THR A 75 6.59 -3.98 13.98
C THR A 75 5.36 -4.83 14.27
N SER A 76 4.24 -4.59 13.61
CA SER A 76 3.03 -5.38 13.81
C SER A 76 2.09 -5.37 12.60
N LEU A 77 1.36 -6.46 12.43
CA LEU A 77 0.02 -6.45 11.85
C LEU A 77 -0.99 -6.28 12.98
N ASN A 78 -1.91 -5.33 12.87
CA ASN A 78 -2.88 -4.99 13.89
C ASN A 78 -4.25 -5.34 13.36
N ILE A 79 -5.06 -6.07 14.13
CA ILE A 79 -6.43 -6.45 13.77
C ILE A 79 -7.37 -6.00 14.89
N GLY A 80 -8.36 -5.20 14.52
CA GLY A 80 -9.39 -4.65 15.39
C GLY A 80 -10.52 -5.64 15.70
N GLN A 81 -11.50 -5.15 16.45
CA GLN A 81 -12.70 -5.88 16.84
C GLN A 81 -13.66 -6.02 15.66
N ALA A 82 -14.60 -6.97 15.73
CA ALA A 82 -15.62 -7.15 14.69
C ALA A 82 -16.43 -5.86 14.41
N GLY A 83 -16.64 -5.02 15.42
CA GLY A 83 -17.28 -3.71 15.26
C GLY A 83 -16.49 -2.74 14.37
N ASP A 84 -15.15 -2.76 14.45
CA ASP A 84 -14.29 -1.91 13.62
C ASP A 84 -14.39 -2.32 12.14
N PHE A 85 -14.46 -3.63 11.89
CA PHE A 85 -14.66 -4.17 10.55
C PHE A 85 -16.02 -3.76 9.99
N ALA A 86 -17.09 -3.96 10.76
CA ALA A 86 -18.44 -3.59 10.36
C ALA A 86 -18.57 -2.09 10.03
N ASP A 87 -17.97 -1.23 10.85
CA ASP A 87 -17.95 0.21 10.62
C ASP A 87 -17.17 0.58 9.35
N TRP A 88 -16.00 -0.01 9.14
CA TRP A 88 -15.17 0.24 7.96
C TRP A 88 -15.85 -0.23 6.67
N GLU A 89 -16.47 -1.41 6.69
CA GLU A 89 -17.20 -2.00 5.56
C GLU A 89 -18.48 -1.20 5.24
N ALA A 90 -19.12 -0.60 6.25
CA ALA A 90 -20.21 0.36 6.09
C ALA A 90 -19.75 1.75 5.60
N GLY A 91 -18.45 1.96 5.39
CA GLY A 91 -17.89 3.19 4.86
C GLY A 91 -17.53 4.24 5.92
N LYS A 92 -17.60 3.91 7.21
CA LYS A 92 -17.11 4.79 8.29
C LYS A 92 -15.59 4.68 8.35
N ARG A 93 -14.91 5.48 7.53
CA ARG A 93 -13.45 5.46 7.41
C ARG A 93 -12.81 6.46 8.36
N SER A 94 -11.87 5.99 9.17
CA SER A 94 -10.95 6.85 9.93
C SER A 94 -9.62 6.98 9.18
N ALA A 95 -8.99 8.14 9.30
CA ALA A 95 -7.68 8.40 8.68
C ALA A 95 -6.51 7.77 9.46
N THR A 96 -6.72 7.46 10.75
CA THR A 96 -5.64 7.05 11.66
C THR A 96 -5.71 5.58 12.06
N TYR A 97 -6.88 4.97 11.97
CA TYR A 97 -7.13 3.58 12.35
C TYR A 97 -8.10 2.92 11.38
N ALA A 98 -7.68 1.76 10.88
CA ALA A 98 -8.50 0.83 10.12
C ALA A 98 -8.66 -0.46 10.95
N PRO A 99 -9.65 -1.33 10.64
CA PRO A 99 -9.79 -2.60 11.35
C PRO A 99 -8.62 -3.56 11.11
N ILE A 100 -7.83 -3.34 10.06
CA ILE A 100 -6.58 -4.05 9.83
C ILE A 100 -5.55 -3.10 9.25
N PHE A 101 -4.34 -3.05 9.82
CA PHE A 101 -3.25 -2.23 9.30
C PHE A 101 -1.89 -2.74 9.75
N MET A 102 -0.85 -2.40 8.99
CA MET A 102 0.53 -2.75 9.34
C MET A 102 1.28 -1.52 9.86
N SER A 103 1.96 -1.67 10.98
CA SER A 103 2.80 -0.64 11.60
C SER A 103 4.26 -0.89 11.25
N PHE A 104 4.97 0.16 10.85
CA PHE A 104 6.39 0.16 10.58
C PHE A 104 7.07 1.26 11.38
N ASP A 105 8.21 0.95 11.99
CA ASP A 105 9.06 1.95 12.65
C ASP A 105 10.17 2.39 11.71
N ASP A 106 10.49 3.68 11.73
CA ASP A 106 11.68 4.21 11.09
C ASP A 106 12.89 4.02 12.01
N VAL A 107 13.72 3.04 11.69
CA VAL A 107 14.86 2.66 12.54
C VAL A 107 16.00 3.68 12.52
N ALA A 108 15.97 4.62 11.58
CA ALA A 108 16.91 5.74 11.53
C ALA A 108 16.43 6.93 12.39
N SER A 109 15.17 6.92 12.83
CA SER A 109 14.64 7.97 13.69
C SER A 109 15.17 7.86 15.13
N PRO A 110 15.27 9.00 15.87
CA PRO A 110 15.61 8.98 17.28
C PRO A 110 14.69 8.06 18.08
N THR A 111 15.21 7.50 19.16
CA THR A 111 14.44 6.69 20.11
C THR A 111 14.06 7.49 21.35
N VAL A 112 12.93 7.13 21.96
CA VAL A 112 12.47 7.67 23.24
C VAL A 112 12.00 6.53 24.14
N GLU A 113 12.08 6.72 25.46
CA GLU A 113 11.44 5.82 26.42
C GLU A 113 9.95 6.18 26.53
N ASN A 114 9.06 5.22 26.30
CA ASN A 114 7.61 5.42 26.48
C ASN A 114 7.20 5.28 27.96
N GLU A 115 5.92 5.50 28.25
CA GLU A 115 5.36 5.42 29.62
C GLU A 115 5.52 4.04 30.28
N LEU A 116 5.81 2.99 29.48
CA LEU A 116 6.04 1.62 29.93
C LEU A 116 7.53 1.29 30.09
N GLY A 117 8.42 2.28 29.96
CA GLY A 117 9.87 2.07 30.05
C GLY A 117 10.49 1.43 28.81
N GLN A 118 9.76 1.36 27.69
CA GLN A 118 10.23 0.73 26.46
C GLN A 118 10.90 1.77 25.57
N ILE A 119 12.05 1.42 25.00
CA ILE A 119 12.73 2.22 23.98
C ILE A 119 12.04 2.00 22.63
N VAL A 120 11.41 3.05 22.09
CA VAL A 120 10.67 3.03 20.82
C VAL A 120 11.19 4.10 19.87
N HIS A 121 11.06 3.86 18.57
CA HIS A 121 11.37 4.86 17.55
C HIS A 121 10.32 5.98 17.56
N THR A 122 10.76 7.22 17.40
CA THR A 122 9.88 8.40 17.45
C THR A 122 9.05 8.58 16.18
N VAL A 123 9.46 7.95 15.07
CA VAL A 123 8.74 7.98 13.81
C VAL A 123 8.26 6.58 13.46
N SER A 124 6.94 6.44 13.29
CA SER A 124 6.29 5.25 12.76
C SER A 124 5.34 5.61 11.62
N VAL A 125 5.10 4.63 10.77
CA VAL A 125 4.19 4.69 9.63
C VAL A 125 3.16 3.58 9.79
N ARG A 126 1.90 3.90 9.51
CA ARG A 126 0.85 2.90 9.44
C ARG A 126 0.34 2.78 8.01
N VAL A 127 0.48 1.60 7.45
CA VAL A 127 -0.04 1.28 6.13
C VAL A 127 -1.51 0.89 6.29
N MET A 128 -2.40 1.77 5.85
CA MET A 128 -3.85 1.54 5.86
C MET A 128 -4.27 0.59 4.72
N PRO A 129 -5.36 -0.18 4.89
CA PRO A 129 -5.82 -1.11 3.89
C PRO A 129 -6.54 -0.38 2.76
N THR A 130 -6.13 -0.65 1.53
CA THR A 130 -6.90 -0.38 0.32
C THR A 130 -7.83 -1.53 -0.03
N ALA A 131 -7.56 -2.74 0.48
CA ALA A 131 -8.44 -3.90 0.44
C ALA A 131 -8.03 -4.92 1.53
N TYR A 132 -8.98 -5.76 1.97
CA TYR A 132 -8.66 -6.91 2.79
C TYR A 132 -9.71 -8.02 2.66
N ARG A 133 -9.27 -9.24 2.94
CA ARG A 133 -10.13 -10.37 3.28
C ARG A 133 -9.60 -10.98 4.57
N VAL A 134 -10.47 -11.23 5.54
CA VAL A 134 -10.10 -11.86 6.80
C VAL A 134 -11.13 -12.95 7.11
N ASP A 135 -10.78 -14.21 6.86
CA ASP A 135 -11.62 -15.37 7.20
C ASP A 135 -10.80 -16.56 7.72
N ASP A 136 -11.48 -17.68 7.97
CA ASP A 136 -10.90 -18.90 8.53
C ASP A 136 -9.90 -19.61 7.59
N ARG A 137 -9.80 -19.18 6.33
CA ARG A 137 -8.92 -19.77 5.30
C ARG A 137 -7.80 -18.84 4.91
N GLU A 138 -8.08 -17.56 4.78
CA GLU A 138 -7.14 -16.58 4.24
C GLU A 138 -7.24 -15.23 4.96
N LEU A 139 -6.08 -14.68 5.26
CA LEU A 139 -5.90 -13.26 5.50
C LEU A 139 -5.18 -12.66 4.29
N SER A 140 -5.88 -11.81 3.55
CA SER A 140 -5.30 -10.96 2.52
C SER A 140 -5.37 -9.50 2.94
N PHE A 141 -4.26 -8.80 2.78
CA PHE A 141 -4.14 -7.39 3.07
C PHE A 141 -3.47 -6.70 1.90
N HIS A 142 -4.02 -5.58 1.47
CA HIS A 142 -3.41 -4.69 0.48
C HIS A 142 -3.42 -3.28 1.04
N GLY A 143 -2.29 -2.60 0.97
CA GLY A 143 -2.16 -1.19 1.31
C GLY A 143 -1.09 -0.52 0.47
N VAL A 144 -1.01 0.80 0.58
CA VAL A 144 -0.01 1.61 -0.10
C VAL A 144 0.47 2.68 0.86
N ASP A 145 1.78 2.90 0.89
CA ASP A 145 2.40 4.02 1.60
C ASP A 145 3.40 4.74 0.68
N PRO A 146 3.50 6.08 0.72
CA PRO A 146 4.41 6.82 -0.16
C PRO A 146 5.90 6.47 -0.01
N ARG A 147 6.33 5.97 1.17
CA ARG A 147 7.73 5.61 1.45
C ARG A 147 8.02 4.14 1.16
N LEU A 148 7.03 3.26 1.35
CA LEU A 148 7.17 1.81 1.13
C LEU A 148 6.73 1.34 -0.26
N GLY A 149 5.86 2.10 -0.93
CA GLY A 149 5.14 1.64 -2.11
C GLY A 149 3.99 0.71 -1.75
N GLN A 150 3.74 -0.28 -2.60
CA GLN A 150 2.69 -1.28 -2.38
C GLN A 150 3.09 -2.25 -1.26
N VAL A 151 2.16 -2.52 -0.35
CA VAL A 151 2.33 -3.52 0.72
C VAL A 151 1.22 -4.54 0.60
N THR A 152 1.57 -5.80 0.40
CA THR A 152 0.58 -6.89 0.33
C THR A 152 0.98 -8.06 1.18
N PHE A 153 0.02 -8.61 1.91
CA PHE A 153 0.19 -9.86 2.61
C PHE A 153 -0.89 -10.85 2.19
N THR A 154 -0.49 -12.09 2.04
CA THR A 154 -1.41 -13.22 1.86
C THR A 154 -0.91 -14.36 2.73
N GLY A 155 -1.76 -14.81 3.63
CA GLY A 155 -1.45 -15.87 4.57
C GLY A 155 -2.70 -16.51 5.14
N ALA A 156 -2.51 -17.35 6.15
CA ALA A 156 -3.60 -18.03 6.84
C ALA A 156 -3.31 -18.13 8.33
N PHE A 157 -4.37 -18.11 9.14
CA PHE A 157 -4.29 -18.44 10.55
C PHE A 157 -4.11 -19.94 10.75
N ASP A 158 -3.29 -20.31 11.71
CA ASP A 158 -3.39 -21.57 12.41
C ASP A 158 -4.41 -21.37 13.54
N LEU A 159 -5.67 -21.75 13.30
CA LEU A 159 -6.77 -21.48 14.23
C LEU A 159 -6.62 -22.21 15.56
N GLU A 160 -5.99 -23.39 15.56
CA GLU A 160 -5.70 -24.12 16.79
C GLU A 160 -4.62 -23.39 17.60
N ALA A 161 -3.53 -22.96 16.94
CA ALA A 161 -2.48 -22.18 17.58
C ALA A 161 -2.99 -20.81 18.06
N LEU A 162 -3.84 -20.14 17.28
CA LEU A 162 -4.44 -18.86 17.68
C LEU A 162 -5.32 -19.04 18.92
N LYS A 163 -6.22 -20.02 18.91
CA LYS A 163 -7.07 -20.33 20.07
C LYS A 163 -6.22 -20.67 21.30
N ALA A 164 -5.15 -21.46 21.13
CA ALA A 164 -4.23 -21.79 22.21
C ALA A 164 -3.50 -20.55 22.74
N ALA A 165 -3.01 -19.67 21.86
CA ALA A 165 -2.32 -18.45 22.23
C ALA A 165 -3.22 -17.46 23.00
N LYS A 166 -4.51 -17.38 22.64
CA LYS A 166 -5.50 -16.54 23.33
C LYS A 166 -5.90 -17.09 24.70
N ALA A 167 -5.92 -18.42 24.85
CA ALA A 167 -6.19 -19.08 26.13
C ALA A 167 -4.96 -19.17 27.03
N ALA A 168 -3.75 -19.02 26.46
CA ALA A 168 -2.51 -19.15 27.17
C ALA A 168 -2.25 -17.93 28.06
N GLY A 169 -1.73 -18.19 29.27
CA GLY A 169 -1.03 -17.18 30.05
C GLY A 169 0.40 -16.95 29.54
N PRO A 170 1.29 -16.36 30.36
CA PRO A 170 2.68 -16.13 29.98
C PRO A 170 3.38 -17.42 29.53
N GLY A 171 3.99 -17.42 28.35
CA GLY A 171 4.68 -18.57 27.77
C GLY A 171 5.46 -18.21 26.51
N GLU A 172 6.20 -19.17 25.95
CA GLU A 172 6.93 -18.96 24.70
C GLU A 172 5.94 -18.79 23.52
N PRO A 173 5.93 -17.64 22.84
CA PRO A 173 4.98 -17.39 21.75
C PRO A 173 5.29 -18.29 20.56
N LYS A 174 4.25 -18.89 19.97
CA LYS A 174 4.35 -19.66 18.73
C LYS A 174 3.69 -18.88 17.58
N PRO A 175 4.15 -19.06 16.32
CA PRO A 175 3.48 -18.48 15.18
C PRO A 175 2.03 -18.98 15.07
N VAL A 176 1.08 -18.05 15.00
CA VAL A 176 -0.37 -18.32 14.85
C VAL A 176 -0.88 -17.98 13.45
N MET A 177 -0.04 -17.35 12.64
CA MET A 177 -0.35 -16.98 11.26
C MET A 177 0.94 -17.07 10.45
N LYS A 178 0.84 -17.55 9.21
CA LYS A 178 1.95 -17.61 8.27
C LYS A 178 1.54 -17.11 6.90
N GLY A 179 2.44 -16.46 6.18
CA GLY A 179 2.17 -16.00 4.82
C GLY A 179 3.36 -15.37 4.12
N ASP A 180 3.09 -14.84 2.94
CA ASP A 180 4.02 -14.08 2.12
C ASP A 180 3.69 -12.59 2.20
N LEU A 181 4.72 -11.77 2.31
CA LEU A 181 4.63 -10.31 2.42
C LEU A 181 5.47 -9.66 1.32
N LEU A 182 4.87 -8.74 0.57
CA LEU A 182 5.54 -7.84 -0.36
C LEU A 182 5.55 -6.44 0.26
N VAL A 183 6.71 -5.79 0.28
CA VAL A 183 6.87 -4.39 0.69
C VAL A 183 7.67 -3.68 -0.39
N GLY A 184 7.00 -2.87 -1.20
CA GLY A 184 7.58 -2.27 -2.40
C GLY A 184 7.99 -3.35 -3.39
N ASP A 185 9.28 -3.44 -3.69
CA ASP A 185 9.89 -4.46 -4.55
C ASP A 185 10.47 -5.65 -3.76
N ARG A 186 10.40 -5.63 -2.41
CA ARG A 186 10.97 -6.67 -1.56
C ARG A 186 9.95 -7.70 -1.16
N GLN A 187 10.19 -8.95 -1.56
CA GLN A 187 9.37 -10.09 -1.17
C GLN A 187 9.98 -10.83 0.03
N PHE A 188 9.13 -11.11 1.01
CA PHE A 188 9.43 -11.94 2.17
C PHE A 188 8.50 -13.14 2.17
N ARG A 189 9.07 -14.34 2.23
CA ARG A 189 8.29 -15.59 2.17
C ARG A 189 8.21 -16.29 3.51
N ASN A 190 7.12 -17.01 3.71
CA ASN A 190 6.88 -17.83 4.90
C ASN A 190 7.13 -17.06 6.21
N ILE A 191 6.69 -15.80 6.27
CA ILE A 191 6.74 -14.99 7.49
C ILE A 191 5.74 -15.56 8.49
N GLY A 192 6.20 -15.89 9.70
CA GLY A 192 5.31 -16.22 10.80
C GLY A 192 4.98 -14.97 11.61
N PHE A 193 3.81 -14.97 12.23
CA PHE A 193 3.39 -13.93 13.14
C PHE A 193 2.97 -14.52 14.49
N LEU A 194 3.48 -13.91 15.56
CA LEU A 194 3.24 -14.26 16.95
C LEU A 194 2.08 -13.40 17.49
N TYR A 195 1.16 -14.02 18.23
CA TYR A 195 0.08 -13.29 18.90
C TYR A 195 0.58 -12.61 20.19
N PHE A 196 0.25 -11.33 20.38
CA PHE A 196 0.65 -10.56 21.56
C PHE A 196 -0.54 -10.01 22.37
N GLY A 197 -1.78 -10.39 22.02
CA GLY A 197 -2.96 -9.89 22.72
C GLY A 197 -3.46 -8.54 22.20
N GLY A 198 -4.41 -7.98 22.93
CA GLY A 198 -5.09 -6.70 22.76
C GLY A 198 -6.14 -6.60 23.86
N ASP A 199 -6.46 -5.39 24.32
CA ASP A 199 -7.54 -5.13 25.29
C ASP A 199 -8.73 -4.47 24.58
#